data_AF-A0A4Q7E2G6-F1
#
_entry.id   AF-A0A4Q7E2G6-F1
#
_cell.length_a   1.000
_cell.length_b   1.000
_cell.length_c   1.000
_cell.angle_alpha   90.00
_cell.angle_beta   90.00
_cell.angle_gamma   90.00
#
_symmetry.space_group_name_H-M   'P 1'
#
loop_
_entity.id
_entity.type
_entity.pdbx_description
1 polymer ?
#
loop_
_entity_poly.entity_id
_entity_poly.type
_entity_poly.pdbx_seq_one_letter_code
_entity_poly.pdbx_strand_id
1 'polypeptide(L)' 'MNEPMKLTLEQKFSLRSFETQVDKMSREQAQEFLVKLYEQMMMRETMYKQFLKHEWGIDSAA' A
#
# COMPACT_ATOMS: atom_id res chain seq x y z
N MET A 1 -18.19 -11.36 0.47
CA MET A 1 -17.30 -10.57 -0.40
C MET A 1 -16.73 -11.53 -1.44
N ASN A 2 -17.33 -11.62 -2.63
CA ASN A 2 -17.00 -12.67 -3.61
C ASN A 2 -16.45 -12.11 -4.93
N GLU A 3 -16.21 -10.80 -5.04
CA GLU A 3 -15.52 -10.24 -6.19
C GLU A 3 -14.11 -9.80 -5.81
N PRO A 4 -13.08 -10.16 -6.61
CA PRO A 4 -11.74 -9.61 -6.41
C PRO A 4 -11.80 -8.09 -6.56
N MET A 5 -11.22 -7.37 -5.60
CA MET A 5 -11.12 -5.91 -5.66
C MET A 5 -10.37 -5.52 -6.94
N LYS A 6 -11.10 -4.96 -7.91
CA LYS A 6 -10.53 -4.47 -9.16
C LYS A 6 -10.00 -3.07 -8.94
N LEU A 7 -8.83 -2.78 -9.51
CA LEU A 7 -8.31 -1.42 -9.56
C LEU A 7 -9.24 -0.53 -10.39
N THR A 8 -9.46 0.70 -9.92
CA THR A 8 -10.13 1.75 -10.71
C THR A 8 -9.27 2.16 -11.91
N LEU A 9 -9.83 2.94 -12.84
CA LEU A 9 -9.08 3.42 -14.00
C LEU A 9 -7.88 4.27 -13.59
N GLU A 10 -8.05 5.14 -12.60
CA GLU A 10 -7.03 6.03 -12.06
C GLU A 10 -5.92 5.23 -11.37
N GLN A 11 -6.29 4.17 -10.63
CA GLN A 11 -5.32 3.28 -10.01
C GLN A 11 -4.51 2.51 -11.06
N LYS A 12 -5.14 2.07 -12.15
CA LYS A 12 -4.43 1.45 -13.29
C LYS A 12 -3.48 2.44 -13.97
N PHE A 13 -3.91 3.68 -14.17
CA PHE A 13 -3.06 4.72 -14.75
C PHE A 13 -1.86 5.05 -13.84
N SER A 14 -2.10 5.15 -12.53
CA SER A 14 -1.05 5.35 -11.54
C SER A 14 -0.05 4.20 -11.55
N LEU A 15 -0.52 2.95 -11.58
CA LEU A 15 0.33 1.77 -11.70
C LEU A 15 1.19 1.81 -12.97
N ARG A 16 0.58 2.12 -14.12
CA ARG A 16 1.31 2.24 -15.38
C ARG A 16 2.37 3.34 -15.34
N SER A 17 2.06 4.46 -14.71
CA SER A 17 3.02 5.57 -14.54
C SER A 17 4.17 5.17 -13.62
N PHE A 18 3.90 4.38 -12.58
CA PHE A 18 4.93 3.86 -11.68
C PHE A 18 5.84 2.83 -12.36
N GLU A 19 5.30 1.91 -13.17
CA GLU A 19 6.09 0.97 -13.99
C GLU A 19 7.13 1.71 -14.84
N THR A 20 6.72 2.77 -15.55
CA THR A 20 7.66 3.54 -16.40
C THR A 20 8.76 4.26 -15.62
N GLN A 21 8.56 4.48 -14.32
CA GLN A 21 9.59 5.03 -13.43
C GLN A 21 10.53 3.93 -12.95
N VAL A 22 9.99 2.77 -12.56
CA VAL A 22 10.77 1.59 -12.14
C VAL A 22 11.70 1.13 -13.27
N ASP A 23 11.25 1.13 -14.52
CA ASP A 23 12.07 0.77 -15.70
C ASP A 23 13.32 1.64 -15.87
N LYS A 24 13.33 2.85 -15.29
CA LYS A 24 14.44 3.81 -15.36
C LYS A 24 15.35 3.78 -14.13
N MET A 25 15.03 2.97 -13.12
CA MET A 25 15.82 2.89 -11.89
C MET A 25 17.10 2.06 -12.11
N SER A 26 18.19 2.46 -11.45
CA SER A 26 19.31 1.55 -11.26
C SER A 26 18.93 0.40 -10.34
N ARG A 27 19.72 -0.66 -10.33
CA ARG A 27 19.52 -1.81 -9.45
C ARG A 27 19.52 -1.40 -7.97
N GLU A 28 20.45 -0.52 -7.58
CA GLU A 28 20.61 -0.02 -6.23
C GLU A 28 19.40 0.81 -5.82
N GLN A 29 18.95 1.71 -6.69
CA GLN A 29 17.74 2.52 -6.47
C GLN A 29 16.51 1.62 -6.29
N ALA A 30 16.35 0.60 -7.14
CA ALA A 30 15.24 -0.33 -7.04
C ALA A 30 15.27 -1.12 -5.72
N GLN A 31 16.45 -1.57 -5.28
CA GLN A 31 16.61 -2.27 -3.99
C GLN A 31 16.23 -1.38 -2.80
N GLU A 32 16.73 -0.15 -2.76
CA GLU A 32 16.37 0.81 -1.71
C GLU A 32 14.87 1.14 -1.74
N PHE A 33 14.30 1.32 -2.93
CA PHE A 33 12.89 1.63 -3.10
C PHE A 33 12.00 0.47 -2.63
N LEU A 34 12.38 -0.79 -2.92
CA LEU A 34 11.64 -1.97 -2.49
C LEU A 34 11.56 -2.08 -0.96
N VAL A 35 12.67 -1.84 -0.26
CA VAL A 35 12.68 -1.87 1.22
C VAL A 35 11.77 -0.77 1.79
N LYS A 36 11.87 0.45 1.27
CA LYS A 36 11.01 1.57 1.69
C LYS A 36 9.53 1.30 1.39
N LEU A 37 9.21 0.73 0.22
CA LEU A 37 7.83 0.39 -0.14
C LEU A 37 7.26 -0.63 0.84
N TYR A 38 8.03 -1.65 1.23
CA TYR A 38 7.60 -2.64 2.22
C TYR A 38 7.35 -2.02 3.60
N GLU A 39 8.22 -1.11 4.06
CA GLU A 39 8.00 -0.35 5.28
C GLU A 39 6.69 0.45 5.25
N GLN A 40 6.42 1.17 4.15
CA GLN A 40 5.17 1.91 3.97
C GLN A 40 3.94 1.00 3.97
N MET A 41 4.05 -0.22 3.39
CA MET A 41 2.97 -1.21 3.42
C MET A 41 2.65 -1.66 4.85
N MET A 42 3.66 -1.92 5.68
CA MET A 42 3.47 -2.29 7.09
C MET A 42 2.83 -1.15 7.90
N MET A 43 3.24 0.09 7.68
CA MET A 43 2.61 1.25 8.33
C MET A 43 1.16 1.42 7.90
N ARG A 44 0.86 1.28 6.60
CA ARG A 44 -0.51 1.33 6.07
C ARG A 44 -1.38 0.24 6.66
N GLU A 45 -0.86 -0.99 6.81
CA GLU A 45 -1.56 -2.09 7.47
C GLU A 45 -1.86 -1.77 8.94
N THR A 46 -0.87 -1.28 9.68
CA THR A 46 -1.02 -0.90 11.09
C THR A 46 -2.08 0.19 11.25
N MET A 47 -2.04 1.20 10.40
CA MET A 47 -3.00 2.29 10.35
C MET A 47 -4.42 1.78 10.10
N TYR A 48 -4.63 0.92 9.10
CA TYR A 48 -5.96 0.33 8.86
C TYR A 48 -6.45 -0.51 10.03
N LYS A 49 -5.58 -1.29 10.68
CA LYS A 49 -5.96 -2.07 11.87
C LYS A 49 -6.40 -1.14 13.01
N GLN A 50 -5.70 -0.04 13.25
CA GLN A 50 -6.08 0.96 14.25
C GLN A 50 -7.42 1.61 13.90
N PHE A 51 -7.61 2.05 12.65
CA PHE A 51 -8.88 2.61 12.21
C PHE A 51 -10.05 1.63 12.42
N LEU A 52 -9.88 0.36 12.04
CA LEU A 52 -10.93 -0.66 12.22
C LEU A 52 -11.22 -0.94 13.70
N LYS A 53 -10.19 -1.00 14.56
CA LYS A 53 -10.40 -1.16 16.01
C LYS A 53 -11.18 0.00 16.62
N HIS A 54 -10.88 1.23 16.18
CA HIS A 54 -11.59 2.42 16.61
C HIS A 54 -13.06 2.38 16.21
N GLU A 55 -13.35 2.12 14.93
CA GLU A 55 -14.71 2.03 14.39
C GLU A 55 -15.52 0.89 15.02
N TRP A 56 -14.85 -0.18 15.48
CA TRP A 56 -15.50 -1.30 16.19
C TRP A 56 -15.54 -1.13 17.71
N GLY A 57 -15.04 -0.02 18.26
CA GLY A 57 -15.04 0.24 19.70
C GLY A 57 -14.18 -0.73 20.52
N ILE A 58 -13.16 -1.34 19.89
CA ILE A 58 -12.25 -2.29 20.55
C ILE A 58 -11.13 -1.54 21.30
N ASP A 59 -10.84 -0.30 20.89
CA ASP A 59 -9.81 0.53 21.52
C ASP A 59 -10.20 1.06 22.92
N SER A 60 -11.49 0.98 23.30
CA SER A 60 -12.01 1.43 24.60
C SER A 60 -12.19 0.31 25.64
N ALA A 61 -11.79 -0.93 25.32
CA ALA A 61 -11.95 -2.09 26.20
C ALA A 61 -10.72 -2.43 27.06
N ALA A 62 -9.77 -1.49 27.21
CA ALA A 62 -8.57 -1.65 28.03
C ALA A 62 -8.64 -0.83 29.33
#